data_AF-A0A242DKH7-F1
#
_entry.id   AF-A0A242DKH7-F1
#
_cell.length_a   1.000
_cell.length_b   1.000
_cell.length_c   1.000
_cell.angle_alpha   90.00
_cell.angle_beta   90.00
_cell.angle_gamma   90.00
#
_symmetry.space_group_name_H-M   'P 1'
#
loop_
_entity.id
_entity.type
_entity.pdbx_description
1 polymer ?
#
loop_
_entity_poly.entity_id
_entity_poly.type
_entity_poly.pdbx_seq_one_letter_code
_entity_poly.pdbx_strand_id
1 'polypeptide(L)' 'MMISLKTAAFERAWRTKYNKMSPRDKLFLEIMTFAFIGTQAEQSDISVEKIKTNRLVNGITETCYQYTITVADEEG' A
#
# COMPACT_ATOMS: atom_id res chain seq x y z
N MET A 1 8.87 -28.93 3.54
CA MET A 1 9.40 -27.59 3.89
C MET A 1 8.85 -27.22 5.27
N MET A 2 9.68 -27.25 6.31
CA MET A 2 9.24 -27.02 7.70
C MET A 2 9.11 -25.51 7.92
N ILE A 3 7.88 -24.99 7.88
CA ILE A 3 7.62 -23.59 8.23
C ILE A 3 7.87 -23.47 9.74
N SER A 4 8.83 -22.64 10.13
CA SER A 4 9.08 -22.30 11.53
C SER A 4 7.77 -21.90 12.21
N LEU A 5 7.48 -22.47 13.38
CA LEU A 5 6.29 -22.14 14.19
C LEU A 5 6.12 -20.63 14.39
N LYS A 6 7.24 -19.89 14.44
CA LYS A 6 7.25 -18.42 14.55
C LYS A 6 6.77 -17.74 13.27
N THR A 7 7.13 -18.28 12.10
CA THR A 7 6.70 -17.77 10.78
C THR A 7 5.21 -18.01 10.56
N ALA A 8 4.69 -19.18 10.93
CA ALA A 8 3.27 -19.49 10.83
C ALA A 8 2.42 -18.62 11.78
N ALA A 9 2.90 -18.38 13.01
CA ALA A 9 2.24 -17.47 13.95
C ALA A 9 2.23 -16.02 13.45
N PHE A 10 3.34 -15.56 12.87
CA PHE A 10 3.43 -14.24 12.25
C PHE A 10 2.46 -14.11 11.06
N GLU A 11 2.43 -15.07 10.15
CA GLU A 11 1.51 -15.06 9.01
C GLU A 11 0.05 -14.98 9.46
N ARG A 12 -0.33 -15.77 10.47
CA ARG A 12 -1.69 -15.76 11.01
C ARG A 12 -2.04 -14.42 11.66
N ALA A 13 -1.11 -13.83 12.42
CA ALA A 13 -1.29 -12.51 13.02
C ALA A 13 -1.44 -11.42 11.94
N TRP A 14 -0.59 -11.48 10.92
CA TRP A 14 -0.63 -10.57 9.78
C TRP A 14 -1.95 -10.66 9.00
N ARG A 15 -2.37 -11.86 8.60
CA ARG A 15 -3.67 -12.08 7.92
C ARG A 15 -4.84 -11.58 8.75
N THR A 16 -4.81 -11.81 10.05
CA THR A 16 -5.86 -11.31 10.97
C THR A 16 -5.91 -9.78 10.97
N LYS A 17 -4.75 -9.12 11.03
CA LYS A 17 -4.66 -7.65 10.98
C LYS A 17 -5.13 -7.12 9.62
N TYR A 18 -4.64 -7.71 8.53
CA TYR A 18 -5.04 -7.36 7.16
C TYR A 18 -6.55 -7.48 6.97
N ASN A 19 -7.15 -8.58 7.39
CA ASN A 19 -8.59 -8.81 7.22
C ASN A 19 -9.45 -7.75 7.94
N LYS A 20 -8.95 -7.23 9.08
CA LYS A 20 -9.61 -6.18 9.88
C LYS A 20 -9.35 -4.75 9.37
N MET A 21 -8.43 -4.56 8.42
CA MET A 21 -8.18 -3.23 7.85
C MET A 21 -9.37 -2.73 7.04
N SER A 22 -9.59 -1.42 7.07
CA SER A 22 -10.55 -0.78 6.18
C SER A 22 -10.13 -0.97 4.71
N PRO A 23 -11.07 -0.97 3.75
CA PRO A 23 -10.74 -1.06 2.33
C PRO A 23 -9.68 -0.04 1.88
N ARG A 24 -9.72 1.17 2.45
CA ARG A 24 -8.74 2.23 2.19
C ARG A 24 -7.33 1.86 2.63
N ASP A 25 -7.20 1.31 3.84
CA ASP A 25 -5.88 0.99 4.40
C ASP A 25 -5.29 -0.25 3.71
N LYS A 26 -6.14 -1.19 3.26
CA LYS A 26 -5.72 -2.31 2.38
C LYS A 26 -5.17 -1.80 1.05
N LEU A 27 -5.91 -0.93 0.37
CA LEU A 27 -5.49 -0.34 -0.91
C LEU A 27 -4.15 0.40 -0.77
N PHE A 28 -3.98 1.19 0.29
CA PHE A 28 -2.70 1.85 0.58
C PHE A 28 -1.57 0.84 0.74
N LEU A 29 -1.81 -0.25 1.46
CA LEU A 29 -0.79 -1.27 1.70
C LEU A 29 -0.41 -2.02 0.43
N GLU A 30 -1.37 -2.31 -0.44
CA GLU A 30 -1.14 -2.90 -1.78
C GLU A 30 -0.29 -1.96 -2.65
N ILE A 31 -0.65 -0.67 -2.68
CA ILE A 31 0.09 0.40 -3.39
C ILE A 31 1.56 0.45 -2.90
N MET A 32 1.78 0.47 -1.59
CA MET A 32 3.13 0.47 -1.01
C MET A 32 3.91 -0.81 -1.33
N THR A 33 3.23 -1.96 -1.31
CA THR A 33 3.86 -3.25 -1.65
C THR A 33 4.28 -3.28 -3.11
N PHE A 34 3.43 -2.78 -4.02
CA PHE A 34 3.74 -2.66 -5.44
C PHE A 34 4.92 -1.72 -5.68
N ALA A 35 4.90 -0.52 -5.07
CA ALA A 35 6.01 0.43 -5.17
C ALA A 35 7.32 -0.22 -4.71
N PHE A 36 7.31 -0.81 -3.50
CA PHE A 36 8.50 -1.45 -2.93
C PHE A 36 9.01 -2.64 -3.75
N ILE A 37 8.14 -3.49 -4.30
CA ILE A 37 8.56 -4.59 -5.18
C ILE A 37 9.15 -4.04 -6.49
N GLY A 38 8.52 -3.02 -7.07
CA GLY A 38 8.98 -2.38 -8.30
C GLY A 38 10.35 -1.71 -8.15
N THR A 39 10.66 -1.16 -6.98
CA THR A 39 11.91 -0.42 -6.69
C THR A 39 12.90 -1.18 -5.81
N GLN A 40 12.68 -2.46 -5.50
CA GLN A 40 13.71 -3.31 -4.88
C GLN A 40 14.57 -3.99 -5.95
N ALA A 41 14.20 -3.88 -7.24
CA ALA A 41 15.00 -4.35 -8.35
C ALA A 41 16.16 -3.39 -8.70
N GLU A 42 15.96 -2.09 -8.51
CA GLU A 42 16.89 -1.00 -8.81
C GLU A 42 16.84 -0.04 -7.62
N GLN A 43 17.94 0.55 -7.15
CA GLN A 43 18.02 1.34 -5.91
C GLN A 43 17.27 2.70 -6.02
N SER A 44 15.97 2.66 -6.31
CA SER A 44 15.20 3.84 -6.69
C SER A 44 14.58 4.53 -5.47
N ASP A 45 14.61 5.86 -5.48
CA ASP A 45 13.97 6.69 -4.46
C ASP A 45 12.45 6.73 -4.68
N ILE A 46 11.68 6.36 -3.66
CA ILE A 46 10.21 6.38 -3.71
C ILE A 46 9.66 7.57 -2.93
N SER A 47 8.86 8.40 -3.60
CA SER A 47 8.00 9.40 -2.98
C SER A 47 6.53 8.98 -3.09
N VAL A 48 5.77 9.13 -2.00
CA VAL A 48 4.33 8.84 -1.97
C VAL A 48 3.58 10.06 -1.45
N GLU A 49 2.72 10.61 -2.31
CA GLU A 49 1.84 11.71 -1.95
C GLU A 49 0.40 11.21 -1.81
N LYS A 50 -0.25 11.62 -0.71
CA LYS A 50 -1.65 11.33 -0.45
C LYS A 50 -2.45 12.62 -0.48
N ILE A 51 -3.39 12.70 -1.41
CA ILE A 51 -4.32 13.82 -1.52
C ILE A 51 -5.71 13.36 -1.10
N LYS A 52 -6.31 14.08 -0.15
CA LYS A 52 -7.71 13.91 0.26
C LYS A 52 -8.53 15.01 -0.39
N THR A 53 -9.48 14.64 -1.25
CA THR A 53 -10.39 15.58 -1.90
C THR A 53 -11.84 15.23 -1.57
N ASN A 54 -12.68 16.21 -1.33
CA ASN A 54 -14.12 15.99 -1.31
C ASN A 54 -14.66 16.25 -2.72
N ARG A 55 -15.35 15.29 -3.32
CA ARG A 55 -15.99 15.42 -4.63
C ARG A 55 -17.50 15.30 -4.48
N LEU A 56 -18.23 16.10 -5.25
CA LEU A 56 -19.67 15.94 -5.37
C LEU A 56 -19.96 14.87 -6.42
N VAL A 57 -20.50 13.73 -6.00
CA VAL A 57 -20.88 12.62 -6.88
C VAL A 57 -22.37 12.37 -6.68
N ASN A 58 -23.16 12.53 -7.74
CA ASN A 58 -24.63 12.35 -7.70
C ASN A 58 -25.34 13.17 -6.59
N GLY A 59 -24.85 14.38 -6.30
CA GLY A 59 -25.42 15.26 -5.26
C GLY A 59 -24.99 14.93 -3.82
N ILE A 60 -24.18 13.89 -3.62
CA ILE A 60 -23.60 13.52 -2.32
C ILE A 60 -22.13 13.94 -2.29
N THR A 61 -21.68 14.52 -1.17
CA THR A 61 -20.25 14.81 -0.99
C THR A 61 -19.53 13.53 -0.55
N GLU A 62 -18.67 13.01 -1.41
CA GLU A 62 -17.85 11.85 -1.15
C GLU A 62 -16.40 12.26 -0.87
N THR A 63 -15.77 11.63 0.12
CA THR A 63 -14.33 11.79 0.36
C THR A 63 -13.57 10.82 -0.53
N CYS A 64 -12.85 11.37 -1.52
CA CYS A 64 -11.93 10.62 -2.36
C CYS A 64 -10.49 10.73 -1.83
N TYR A 65 -9.75 9.65 -1.95
CA TYR A 65 -8.31 9.63 -1.68
C TYR A 65 -7.59 9.28 -2.98
N GLN A 66 -6.65 10.12 -3.37
CA GLN A 66 -5.74 9.85 -4.47
C GLN A 66 -4.35 9.62 -3.87
N TYR A 67 -3.67 8.59 -4.37
CA TYR A 67 -2.28 8.30 -4.04
C TYR A 67 -1.48 8.45 -5.32
N THR A 68 -0.44 9.29 -5.29
CA THR A 68 0.54 9.40 -6.36
C THR A 68 1.83 8.78 -5.86
N ILE A 69 2.36 7.81 -6.59
CA ILE A 69 3.68 7.24 -6.33
C ILE A 69 4.61 7.77 -7.41
N THR A 70 5.72 8.37 -6.99
CA THR A 70 6.81 8.74 -7.88
C THR A 70 7.99 7.84 -7.56
N VAL A 71 8.50 7.17 -8.58
CA VAL A 71 9.74 6.38 -8.52
C VAL A 71 10.77 7.16 -9.31
N ALA A 72 11.80 7.65 -8.64
CA ALA A 72 12.97 8.25 -9.28
C ALA A 72 14.06 7.20 -9.33
N ASP A 73 14.45 6.81 -10.55
CA ASP A 73 15.60 5.95 -10.76
C ASP A 73 16.80 6.84 -11.11
N GLU A 74 17.93 6.65 -10.42
CA GLU A 74 19.18 7.27 -10.86
C GLU A 74 19.63 6.50 -12.11
N GLU A 75 19.28 7.00 -13.30
CA GLU A 75 19.89 6.53 -14.55
C GLU A 75 21.41 6.79 -14.48
N GLY A 76 22.17 5.73 -14.21
CA GLY A 76 23.64 5.68 -14.30
C GLY A 76 24.12 5.18 -15.65
#